data_AF-A0A818PW61-F1
#
_entry.id   AF-A0A818PW61-F1
#
_cell.length_a   1.000
_cell.length_b   1.000
_cell.length_c   1.000
_cell.angle_alpha   90.00
_cell.angle_beta   90.00
_cell.angle_gamma   90.00
#
_symmetry.space_group_name_H-M   'P 1'
#
loop_
_entity.id
_entity.type
_entity.pdbx_description
1 polymer ?
#
loop_
_entity_poly.entity_id
_entity_poly.type
_entity_poly.pdbx_seq_one_letter_code
_entity_poly.pdbx_strand_id
1 'polypeptide(L)'
;MTTTTPINNTTVSYLPPHLIDTIHYKNGDKYTGEINEKREPNGKGTMCWKNGRRYEGQWTNGKKNGQGIEYGANGQVNLNGEWKDDVFVSVYNSDDRRRTLDEI
;
A
#
# COMPACT_ATOMS: atom_id res chain seq x y z
N MET A 1 19.69 -16.46 52.27
CA MET A 1 18.25 -16.71 52.08
C MET A 1 18.01 -16.72 50.58
N THR A 2 17.79 -17.91 50.01
CA THR A 2 17.41 -18.08 48.59
C THR A 2 15.89 -18.02 48.47
N THR A 3 15.37 -17.17 47.57
CA THR A 3 14.05 -17.33 46.92
C THR A 3 13.96 -16.30 45.79
N THR A 4 14.14 -16.72 44.53
CA THR A 4 13.09 -17.13 43.58
C THR A 4 12.48 -15.95 42.82
N THR A 5 12.94 -15.75 41.59
CA THR A 5 12.22 -15.04 40.53
C THR A 5 11.05 -15.88 40.03
N PRO A 6 9.87 -15.29 39.77
CA PRO A 6 8.96 -15.79 38.77
C PRO A 6 9.17 -15.08 37.44
N ILE A 7 9.59 -15.90 36.49
CA ILE A 7 9.42 -15.82 35.03
C ILE A 7 7.98 -15.46 34.60
N ASN A 8 7.84 -14.98 33.35
CA ASN A 8 6.63 -14.89 32.52
C ASN A 8 5.97 -13.49 32.39
N ASN A 9 6.66 -12.52 31.81
CA ASN A 9 5.97 -11.48 31.04
C ASN A 9 5.79 -11.99 29.60
N THR A 10 4.82 -12.90 29.43
CA THR A 10 4.35 -13.36 28.12
C THR A 10 3.91 -12.14 27.32
N THR A 11 4.84 -11.58 26.55
CA THR A 11 4.52 -10.62 25.50
C THR A 11 3.72 -11.42 24.50
N VAL A 12 2.39 -11.30 24.55
CA VAL A 12 1.55 -11.69 23.42
C VAL A 12 1.94 -10.69 22.32
N SER A 13 2.99 -11.01 21.57
CA SER A 13 3.47 -10.21 20.47
C SER A 13 2.44 -10.32 19.36
N TYR A 14 1.41 -9.49 19.42
CA TYR A 14 0.63 -9.12 18.26
C TYR A 14 1.64 -8.52 17.28
N LEU A 15 2.16 -9.31 16.33
CA LEU A 15 2.81 -8.74 15.16
C LEU A 15 1.77 -7.77 14.58
N PRO A 16 2.05 -6.47 14.45
CA PRO A 16 1.17 -5.61 13.69
C PRO A 16 1.07 -6.24 12.29
N PRO A 17 -0.13 -6.59 11.80
CA PRO A 17 -0.29 -7.40 10.59
C PRO A 17 0.30 -6.75 9.32
N HIS A 18 0.81 -5.53 9.41
CA HIS A 18 1.42 -4.79 8.33
C HIS A 18 2.63 -4.04 8.88
N LEU A 19 3.84 -4.53 8.56
CA LEU A 19 5.07 -3.80 8.82
C LEU A 19 5.04 -2.52 7.98
N ILE A 20 5.31 -1.35 8.56
CA ILE A 20 5.44 -0.11 7.79
C ILE A 20 6.92 0.22 7.69
N ASP A 21 7.42 0.45 6.47
CA ASP A 21 8.83 0.76 6.25
C ASP A 21 9.02 1.68 5.03
N THR A 22 10.25 2.14 4.84
CA THR A 22 10.70 2.83 3.63
C THR A 22 11.79 2.02 2.92
N ILE A 23 11.50 1.61 1.69
CA ILE A 23 12.43 0.90 0.82
C ILE A 23 13.11 1.91 -0.11
N HIS A 24 14.44 1.95 -0.07
CA HIS A 24 15.25 2.71 -1.01
C HIS A 24 15.79 1.77 -2.09
N TYR A 25 15.42 2.01 -3.34
CA TYR A 25 15.87 1.18 -4.46
C TYR A 25 17.17 1.74 -5.03
N LYS A 26 18.00 0.84 -5.59
CA LYS A 26 19.31 1.20 -6.15
C LYS A 26 19.22 2.20 -7.31
N ASN A 27 18.09 2.22 -8.01
CA ASN A 27 17.84 3.15 -9.11
C ASN A 27 17.48 4.57 -8.63
N GLY A 28 17.29 4.80 -7.33
CA GLY A 28 16.87 6.08 -6.75
C GLY A 28 15.36 6.20 -6.52
N ASP A 29 14.57 5.16 -6.83
CA ASP A 29 13.16 5.10 -6.48
C ASP A 29 13.02 4.86 -4.97
N LYS A 30 11.86 5.25 -4.42
CA LYS A 30 11.57 5.11 -3.00
C LYS A 30 10.12 4.65 -2.81
N TYR A 31 9.93 3.64 -1.99
CA TYR A 31 8.62 3.22 -1.50
C TYR A 31 8.48 3.53 -0.01
N THR A 32 7.34 4.04 0.42
CA THR A 32 6.98 4.19 1.82
C THR A 32 5.57 3.66 2.04
N GLY A 33 5.42 2.68 2.91
CA GLY A 33 4.12 2.07 3.18
C GLY A 33 4.22 0.72 3.85
N GLU A 34 3.12 -0.02 3.78
CA GLU A 34 3.01 -1.37 4.31
C GLU A 34 3.85 -2.36 3.48
N ILE A 35 4.54 -3.28 4.15
CA ILE A 35 5.39 -4.30 3.55
C ILE A 35 5.06 -5.68 4.14
N ASN A 36 5.30 -6.71 3.34
CA ASN A 36 5.22 -8.10 3.79
C ASN A 36 6.53 -8.56 4.48
N GLU A 37 6.54 -9.79 4.98
CA GLU A 37 7.72 -10.41 5.62
C GLU A 37 8.95 -10.51 4.70
N LYS A 38 8.75 -10.47 3.38
CA LYS A 38 9.82 -10.46 2.36
C LYS A 38 10.34 -9.04 2.07
N ARG A 39 9.84 -8.04 2.80
CA ARG A 39 10.14 -6.60 2.59
C ARG A 39 9.73 -6.10 1.22
N GLU A 40 8.61 -6.62 0.69
CA GLU A 40 7.99 -6.15 -0.54
C GLU A 40 6.76 -5.29 -0.21
N PRO A 41 6.45 -4.25 -1.02
CA PRO A 41 5.19 -3.49 -0.91
C PRO A 41 3.95 -4.39 -0.80
N ASN A 42 3.18 -4.24 0.26
CA ASN A 42 1.98 -5.03 0.50
C ASN A 42 1.03 -4.28 1.44
N GLY A 43 -0.16 -3.91 0.99
CA GLY A 43 -1.06 -2.97 1.68
C GLY A 43 -1.00 -1.56 1.09
N LYS A 44 -1.29 -0.53 1.88
CA LYS A 44 -1.27 0.86 1.38
C LYS A 44 0.16 1.41 1.37
N GLY A 45 0.49 2.14 0.30
CA GLY A 45 1.77 2.82 0.24
C GLY A 45 1.94 3.74 -0.96
N THR A 46 3.04 4.49 -0.90
CA THR A 46 3.44 5.46 -1.90
C THR A 46 4.75 5.05 -2.54
N MET A 47 4.77 4.90 -3.87
CA MET A 47 5.99 4.78 -4.66
C MET A 47 6.30 6.11 -5.31
N CYS A 48 7.52 6.60 -5.12
CA CYS A 48 8.08 7.75 -5.82
C CYS A 48 9.20 7.26 -6.72
N TRP A 49 9.05 7.51 -8.02
CA TRP A 49 10.10 7.21 -8.99
C TRP A 49 11.05 8.39 -9.11
N LYS A 50 12.33 8.12 -9.39
CA LYS A 50 13.35 9.16 -9.58
C LYS A 50 13.03 10.17 -10.68
N ASN A 51 12.17 9.79 -11.63
CA ASN A 51 11.71 10.62 -12.73
C ASN A 51 10.61 11.62 -12.31
N GLY A 52 10.23 11.66 -11.03
CA GLY A 52 9.22 12.55 -10.47
C GLY A 52 7.80 12.00 -10.47
N ARG A 53 7.53 10.87 -11.16
CA ARG A 53 6.22 10.21 -11.06
C ARG A 53 6.02 9.71 -9.64
N ARG A 54 4.76 9.57 -9.22
CA ARG A 54 4.40 8.88 -7.97
C ARG A 54 3.12 8.08 -8.12
N TYR A 55 2.98 7.04 -7.31
CA TYR A 55 1.75 6.28 -7.17
C TYR A 55 1.41 6.13 -5.70
N GLU A 56 0.17 6.45 -5.36
CA GLU A 56 -0.39 6.35 -4.02
C GLU A 56 -1.57 5.37 -4.08
N GLY A 57 -1.47 4.22 -3.43
CA GLY A 57 -2.51 3.21 -3.57
C GLY A 57 -2.22 1.91 -2.85
N GLN A 58 -2.99 0.89 -3.23
CA GLN A 58 -2.87 -0.46 -2.71
C GLN A 58 -1.82 -1.28 -3.48
N TRP A 59 -1.13 -2.13 -2.74
CA TRP A 59 -0.04 -2.96 -3.21
C TRP A 59 -0.24 -4.41 -2.78
N THR A 60 0.13 -5.35 -3.65
CA THR A 60 0.18 -6.77 -3.33
C THR A 60 1.43 -7.37 -3.93
N ASN A 61 2.29 -7.94 -3.08
CA ASN A 61 3.54 -8.62 -3.48
C ASN A 61 4.41 -7.76 -4.43
N GLY A 62 4.58 -6.49 -4.07
CA GLY A 62 5.41 -5.54 -4.82
C GLY A 62 4.76 -4.91 -6.04
N LYS A 63 3.50 -5.23 -6.34
CA LYS A 63 2.77 -4.70 -7.51
C LYS A 63 1.62 -3.79 -7.09
N LYS A 64 1.29 -2.79 -7.91
CA LYS A 64 0.06 -2.01 -7.77
C LYS A 64 -1.13 -2.94 -7.93
N ASN A 65 -2.02 -2.97 -6.93
CA ASN A 65 -3.18 -3.84 -6.94
C ASN A 65 -4.27 -3.26 -6.05
N GLY A 66 -5.48 -3.07 -6.58
CA GLY A 66 -6.54 -2.30 -5.92
C GLY A 66 -6.59 -0.84 -6.36
N GLN A 67 -7.35 -0.05 -5.61
CA GLN A 67 -7.48 1.39 -5.82
C GLN A 67 -6.15 2.14 -5.64
N GLY A 68 -5.88 3.07 -6.55
CA GLY A 68 -4.75 3.99 -6.44
C GLY A 68 -4.75 5.13 -7.46
N ILE A 69 -3.96 6.14 -7.16
CA ILE A 69 -3.77 7.34 -7.96
C ILE A 69 -2.33 7.36 -8.45
N GLU A 70 -2.15 7.45 -9.76
CA GLU A 70 -0.85 7.71 -10.37
C GLU A 70 -0.76 9.18 -10.80
N TYR A 71 0.35 9.80 -10.43
CA TYR A 71 0.66 11.18 -10.77
C TYR A 71 1.86 11.24 -11.73
N GLY A 72 1.80 12.19 -12.66
CA GLY A 72 2.90 12.54 -13.53
C GLY A 72 4.04 13.26 -12.79
N ALA A 73 5.17 13.44 -13.47
CA ALA A 73 6.33 14.15 -12.92
C ALA A 73 6.05 15.63 -12.57
N ASN A 74 5.01 16.21 -13.16
CA ASN A 74 4.50 17.54 -12.85
C ASN A 74 3.57 17.58 -11.63
N GLY A 75 3.33 16.44 -10.97
CA GLY A 75 2.42 16.31 -9.84
C GLY A 75 0.93 16.24 -10.19
N GLN A 76 0.56 16.30 -11.48
CA GLN A 76 -0.83 16.17 -11.93
C GLN A 76 -1.27 14.70 -11.89
N VAL A 77 -2.55 14.47 -11.62
CA VAL A 77 -3.14 13.13 -11.67
C VAL A 77 -3.22 12.66 -13.12
N ASN A 78 -2.55 11.55 -13.43
CA ASN A 78 -2.65 10.90 -14.74
C ASN A 78 -3.76 9.85 -14.75
N LEU A 79 -3.85 9.05 -13.67
CA LEU A 79 -4.79 7.94 -13.54
C LEU A 79 -5.31 7.89 -12.11
N ASN A 80 -6.62 7.71 -11.94
CA ASN A 80 -7.27 7.48 -10.66
C ASN A 80 -8.28 6.35 -10.82
N GLY A 81 -8.02 5.22 -10.17
CA GLY A 81 -8.88 4.07 -10.33
C GLY A 81 -8.28 2.76 -9.86
N GLU A 82 -8.76 1.67 -10.43
CA GLU A 82 -8.41 0.31 -10.04
C GLU A 82 -7.18 -0.19 -10.81
N TRP A 83 -6.30 -0.89 -10.10
CA TRP A 83 -5.08 -1.49 -10.63
C TRP A 83 -5.07 -2.99 -10.37
N LYS A 84 -4.50 -3.76 -11.29
CA LYS A 84 -4.29 -5.20 -11.10
C LYS A 84 -2.95 -5.59 -11.71
N ASP A 85 -2.04 -6.08 -10.86
CA ASP A 85 -0.71 -6.53 -11.25
C ASP A 85 0.03 -5.49 -12.11
N ASP A 86 0.07 -4.24 -11.64
CA ASP A 86 0.66 -3.06 -12.31
C ASP A 86 -0.09 -2.52 -13.54
N VAL A 87 -1.20 -3.14 -13.93
CA VAL A 87 -2.04 -2.70 -15.06
C VAL A 87 -3.22 -1.88 -14.55
N PHE A 88 -3.46 -0.72 -15.17
CA PHE A 88 -4.66 0.09 -14.89
C PHE A 88 -5.90 -0.59 -15.50
N VAL A 89 -6.93 -0.81 -14.68
CA VAL A 89 -8.13 -1.58 -15.06
C VAL A 89 -9.30 -0.67 -15.38
N SER A 90 -9.67 0.22 -14.47
CA SER A 90 -10.83 1.09 -14.62
C SER A 90 -10.62 2.42 -13.92
N VAL A 91 -11.22 3.49 -14.45
CA VAL A 91 -11.32 4.76 -13.75
C VAL A 91 -12.33 4.65 -12.61
N TYR A 92 -12.04 5.28 -11.46
CA TYR A 92 -13.05 5.45 -10.42
C TYR A 92 -14.05 6.52 -10.88
N ASN A 93 -15.16 6.09 -11.48
CA ASN A 93 -16.26 6.99 -11.83
C ASN A 93 -17.19 7.14 -10.62
N SER A 94 -17.21 8.33 -10.02
CA SER A 94 -18.17 8.69 -8.97
C SER A 94 -19.64 8.60 -9.41
N ASP A 95 -19.88 8.56 -10.73
CA ASP A 95 -21.21 8.47 -11.34
C ASP A 95 -21.82 7.05 -11.32
N ASP A 96 -21.03 6.02 -11.01
CA ASP A 96 -21.54 4.63 -10.99
C ASP A 96 -22.43 4.33 -9.76
N ARG A 97 -22.59 5.30 -8.84
CA ARG A 97 -23.54 5.21 -7.72
C ARG A 97 -24.98 5.58 -8.06
N ARG A 98 -25.31 5.82 -9.34
CA ARG A 98 -26.67 6.19 -9.77
C ARG A 98 -27.49 5.05 -10.41
N ARG A 99 -26.97 3.83 -10.49
CA ARG A 99 -27.71 2.66 -11.04
C ARG A 99 -28.10 1.64 -9.96
N THR A 100 -28.84 2.04 -8.92
CA THR A 100 -29.55 1.07 -8.07
C THR A 100 -30.85 1.65 -7.47
N LEU A 101 -31.58 2.53 -8.18
CA LEU A 101 -32.81 3.13 -7.63
C LEU A 101 -34.07 3.03 -8.51
N ASP A 102 -34.10 2.16 -9.52
CA ASP A 102 -35.30 1.97 -10.38
C ASP A 102 -35.72 0.49 -10.54
N GLU A 103 -35.63 -0.32 -9.48
CA GLU A 103 -36.33 -1.62 -9.43
C GLU A 103 -37.32 -1.67 -8.25
N ILE A 104 -38.43 -0.94 -8.39
CA ILE A 104 -39.72 -1.20 -7.72
C ILE A 104 -40.83 -1.08 -8.77
#